data_AF-A0A0N5B1Z1-F1
#
_entry.id   AF-A0A0N5B1Z1-F1
#
_cell.length_a   1.000
_cell.length_b   1.000
_cell.length_c   1.000
_cell.angle_alpha   90.00
_cell.angle_beta   90.00
_cell.angle_gamma   90.00
#
_symmetry.space_group_name_H-M   'P 1'
#
loop_
_entity.id
_entity.type
_entity.pdbx_description
1 polymer ?
#
loop_
_entity_poly.entity_id
_entity_poly.type
_entity_poly.pdbx_seq_one_letter_code
_entity_poly.pdbx_strand_id
1 'polypeptide(L)'
;MIIKLLYFFAYNVFFFCLPTYGTSNMRIGNEKTYKPDGNVRLQTSIMLMENNWQYFKGSWYKFFDIEMYWDEASEFCKQFDGYLASIDSQRENDFVDKLRKRNDIWIGFTKPRNGYYQWSDKSDVNFVNWGPTQPNEPDVDCTIMAYSKDDTGKWHDYSCNAKLPQYFVCKTKI
;
A
#
# COMPACT_ATOMS: atom_id res chain seq x y z
N MET A 1 -31.33 35.35 -8.31
CA MET A 1 -30.50 34.24 -8.84
C MET A 1 -29.14 34.32 -8.14
N ILE A 2 -29.10 33.93 -6.87
CA ILE A 2 -28.71 32.60 -6.35
C ILE A 2 -27.18 32.52 -6.12
N ILE A 3 -26.84 32.89 -4.87
CA ILE A 3 -25.98 32.18 -3.92
C ILE A 3 -24.52 31.86 -4.35
N LYS A 4 -23.59 32.70 -3.88
CA LYS A 4 -22.26 32.27 -3.43
C LYS A 4 -22.38 31.82 -1.97
N LEU A 5 -22.51 30.51 -1.74
CA LEU A 5 -22.38 29.90 -0.41
C LEU A 5 -20.92 29.51 -0.20
N LEU A 6 -20.30 30.26 0.71
CA LEU A 6 -19.23 29.91 1.64
C LEU A 6 -18.78 28.43 1.58
N TYR A 7 -17.65 28.17 0.93
CA TYR A 7 -16.80 27.01 1.25
C TYR A 7 -15.91 27.40 2.43
N PHE A 8 -16.49 27.38 3.64
CA PHE A 8 -15.74 27.23 4.88
C PHE A 8 -15.62 25.72 5.14
N PHE A 9 -14.65 25.05 4.53
CA PHE A 9 -14.12 23.84 5.15
C PHE A 9 -13.07 24.30 6.15
N ALA A 10 -13.51 24.41 7.39
CA ALA A 10 -12.64 24.41 8.53
C ALA A 10 -11.76 23.15 8.43
N TYR A 11 -10.47 23.37 8.16
CA TYR A 11 -9.44 22.42 8.51
C TYR A 11 -9.45 22.30 10.04
N ASN A 12 -10.29 21.40 10.55
CA ASN A 12 -10.12 20.85 11.88
C ASN A 12 -8.93 19.89 11.84
N VAL A 13 -7.74 20.48 11.84
CA VAL A 13 -6.56 19.80 12.38
C VAL A 13 -6.86 19.69 13.87
N PHE A 14 -7.41 18.55 14.29
CA PHE A 14 -7.31 18.14 15.69
C PHE A 14 -5.82 17.86 15.95
N PHE A 15 -5.12 18.95 16.27
CA PHE A 15 -3.95 18.94 17.12
C PHE A 15 -4.36 18.26 18.43
N PHE A 16 -4.25 16.94 18.50
CA PHE A 16 -3.91 16.34 19.78
C PHE A 16 -2.41 16.54 19.95
N CYS A 17 -2.07 17.46 20.85
CA CYS A 17 -0.76 17.56 21.48
C CYS A 17 -0.23 16.15 21.79
N LEU A 18 0.82 15.71 21.10
CA LEU A 18 1.74 14.75 21.70
C LEU A 18 2.45 15.51 22.82
N PRO A 19 2.35 15.07 24.10
CA PRO A 19 3.20 15.62 25.13
C PRO A 19 4.64 15.17 24.82
N THR A 20 5.53 16.14 24.65
CA THR A 20 6.97 15.91 24.65
C THR A 20 7.38 15.31 26.00
N TYR A 21 7.75 14.04 26.04
CA TYR A 21 8.55 13.48 27.12
C TYR A 21 9.72 12.71 26.53
N GLY A 22 10.90 13.31 26.66
CA GLY A 22 12.17 12.62 26.50
C GLY A 22 12.40 11.61 27.62
N THR A 23 13.02 10.51 27.22
CA THR A 23 13.81 9.53 27.99
C THR A 23 13.15 8.81 29.17
N SER A 24 12.74 7.55 28.94
CA SER A 24 13.27 6.41 29.71
C SER A 24 12.89 5.09 29.03
N ASN A 25 13.84 4.16 28.94
CA ASN A 25 13.58 2.78 28.55
C ASN A 25 12.68 2.13 29.61
N MET A 26 11.38 2.07 29.36
CA MET A 26 10.46 1.26 30.15
C MET A 26 10.34 -0.12 29.49
N ARG A 27 11.06 -1.11 30.01
CA ARG A 27 10.81 -2.52 29.69
C ARG A 27 9.47 -2.91 30.30
N ILE A 28 8.41 -2.88 29.50
CA ILE A 28 7.13 -3.49 29.87
C ILE A 28 7.10 -4.89 29.26
N GLY A 29 7.18 -5.88 30.14
CA GLY A 29 6.95 -7.28 29.79
C GLY A 29 5.50 -7.51 29.33
N ASN A 30 5.36 -8.48 28.42
CA ASN A 30 4.14 -9.03 27.84
C ASN A 30 3.48 -8.15 26.76
N GLU A 31 3.82 -8.45 25.49
CA GLU A 31 2.99 -8.11 24.32
C GLU A 31 1.61 -8.73 24.48
N LYS A 32 0.69 -8.01 25.13
CA LYS A 32 -0.74 -8.27 24.97
C LYS A 32 -1.16 -7.60 23.67
N THR A 33 -1.52 -8.42 22.68
CA THR A 33 -2.10 -7.95 21.42
C THR A 33 -3.31 -7.07 21.73
N TYR A 34 -3.21 -5.76 21.54
CA TYR A 34 -4.33 -4.84 21.66
C TYR A 34 -5.31 -5.15 20.52
N LYS A 35 -6.50 -5.65 20.87
CA LYS A 35 -7.60 -5.82 19.93
C LYS A 35 -8.49 -4.59 20.05
N PRO A 36 -8.66 -3.77 19.01
CA PRO A 36 -9.53 -2.61 19.08
C PRO A 36 -10.97 -3.03 19.41
N ASP A 37 -11.67 -2.18 20.17
CA ASP A 37 -13.10 -2.34 20.45
C ASP A 37 -13.89 -2.43 19.12
N GLY A 38 -14.97 -3.22 19.10
CA GLY A 38 -15.81 -3.44 17.93
C GLY A 38 -16.37 -2.14 17.35
N ASN A 39 -16.67 -1.17 18.20
CA ASN A 39 -17.13 0.16 17.76
C ASN A 39 -16.04 0.92 16.97
N VAL A 40 -14.79 0.83 17.42
CA VAL A 40 -13.64 1.44 16.74
C VAL A 40 -13.40 0.76 15.39
N ARG A 41 -13.46 -0.59 15.36
CA ARG A 41 -13.31 -1.35 14.10
C ARG A 41 -14.37 -1.00 13.06
N LEU A 42 -15.63 -0.82 13.50
CA LEU A 42 -16.73 -0.40 12.63
C LEU A 42 -16.52 1.02 12.11
N GLN A 43 -16.14 1.96 12.98
CA GLN A 43 -15.90 3.34 12.60
C GLN A 43 -14.74 3.46 11.61
N THR A 44 -13.63 2.75 11.82
CA THR A 44 -12.50 2.70 10.87
C THR A 44 -12.93 2.08 9.54
N SER A 45 -13.73 1.02 9.55
CA SER A 45 -14.23 0.40 8.32
C SER A 45 -15.10 1.37 7.51
N ILE A 46 -15.99 2.13 8.16
CA ILE A 46 -16.84 3.14 7.51
C ILE A 46 -15.96 4.23 6.90
N MET A 47 -14.98 4.75 7.63
CA MET A 47 -14.06 5.77 7.12
C MET A 47 -13.29 5.30 5.88
N LEU A 48 -12.82 4.05 5.87
CA LEU A 48 -12.12 3.48 4.71
C LEU A 48 -13.06 3.37 3.49
N MET A 49 -14.29 2.91 3.70
CA MET A 49 -15.30 2.85 2.63
C MET A 49 -15.61 4.25 2.05
N GLU A 50 -15.82 5.25 2.92
CA GLU A 50 -16.09 6.65 2.52
C GLU A 50 -14.92 7.25 1.72
N ASN A 51 -13.71 6.76 1.96
CA ASN A 51 -12.49 7.17 1.27
C ASN A 51 -12.12 6.25 0.08
N ASN A 52 -13.07 5.47 -0.44
CA ASN A 52 -12.90 4.59 -1.61
C ASN A 52 -11.83 3.50 -1.44
N TRP A 53 -11.60 3.02 -0.21
CA TRP A 53 -10.86 1.78 0.00
C TRP A 53 -11.76 0.58 -0.26
N GLN A 54 -11.21 -0.45 -0.88
CA GLN A 54 -11.92 -1.67 -1.24
C GLN A 54 -11.48 -2.82 -0.34
N TYR A 55 -12.44 -3.53 0.24
CA TYR A 55 -12.16 -4.65 1.15
C TYR A 55 -12.01 -5.96 0.38
N PHE A 56 -10.94 -6.71 0.67
CA PHE A 56 -10.74 -8.05 0.15
C PHE A 56 -10.03 -8.93 1.19
N LYS A 57 -10.68 -10.04 1.58
CA LYS A 57 -10.13 -11.07 2.47
C LYS A 57 -9.39 -10.56 3.73
N GLY A 58 -9.99 -9.61 4.46
CA GLY A 58 -9.42 -9.14 5.73
C GLY A 58 -8.40 -8.02 5.59
N SER A 59 -8.23 -7.44 4.40
CA SER A 59 -7.41 -6.25 4.18
C SER A 59 -8.16 -5.25 3.31
N TRP A 60 -7.73 -3.99 3.40
CA TRP A 60 -8.25 -2.88 2.63
C TRP A 60 -7.22 -2.42 1.62
N TYR A 61 -7.66 -2.11 0.40
CA TYR A 61 -6.81 -1.76 -0.71
C TYR A 61 -7.27 -0.48 -1.36
N LYS A 62 -6.33 0.32 -1.85
CA LYS A 62 -6.65 1.52 -2.60
C LYS A 62 -5.63 1.77 -3.70
N PHE A 63 -6.14 1.92 -4.91
CA PHE A 63 -5.37 2.41 -6.04
C PHE A 63 -5.23 3.93 -5.94
N PHE A 64 -4.02 4.42 -6.11
CA PHE A 64 -3.70 5.84 -6.15
C PHE A 64 -3.32 6.22 -7.57
N ASP A 65 -4.14 7.09 -8.17
CA ASP A 65 -3.97 7.62 -9.53
C ASP A 65 -2.99 8.80 -9.56
N ILE A 66 -1.86 8.64 -8.89
CA ILE A 66 -0.71 9.57 -8.88
C ILE A 66 0.56 8.75 -9.07
N GLU A 67 1.51 9.28 -9.82
CA GLU A 67 2.76 8.59 -10.11
C GLU A 67 3.82 8.97 -9.06
N MET A 68 4.50 7.96 -8.51
CA MET A 68 5.58 8.12 -7.53
C MET A 68 6.72 7.13 -7.82
N TYR A 69 7.93 7.43 -7.35
CA TYR A 69 8.98 6.41 -7.26
C TYR A 69 8.61 5.37 -6.21
N TRP A 70 9.18 4.17 -6.30
CA TRP A 70 8.75 3.07 -5.43
C TRP A 70 8.92 3.40 -3.94
N ASP A 71 10.04 4.02 -3.56
CA ASP A 71 10.30 4.42 -2.18
C ASP A 71 9.30 5.48 -1.69
N GLU A 72 8.95 6.46 -2.53
CA GLU A 72 7.97 7.49 -2.21
C GLU A 72 6.56 6.90 -2.05
N ALA A 73 6.17 5.99 -2.95
CA ALA A 73 4.90 5.27 -2.87
C ALA A 73 4.82 4.38 -1.61
N SER A 74 5.94 3.74 -1.25
CA SER A 74 6.09 2.96 -0.02
C SER A 74 5.89 3.82 1.23
N GLU A 75 6.55 4.97 1.32
CA GLU A 75 6.36 5.92 2.41
C GLU A 75 4.95 6.52 2.43
N PHE A 76 4.36 6.75 1.26
CA PHE A 76 2.98 7.23 1.15
C PHE A 76 1.97 6.24 1.75
N CYS A 77 2.10 4.94 1.45
CA CYS A 77 1.21 3.93 2.02
C CYS A 77 1.30 3.83 3.54
N LYS A 78 2.48 4.10 4.13
CA LYS A 78 2.68 4.11 5.60
C LYS A 78 1.88 5.20 6.31
N GLN A 79 1.50 6.28 5.63
CA GLN A 79 0.63 7.32 6.19
C GLN A 79 -0.79 6.80 6.50
N PHE A 80 -1.16 5.64 5.96
CA PHE A 80 -2.44 4.96 6.18
C PHE A 80 -2.28 3.67 7.00
N ASP A 81 -1.23 3.60 7.84
CA ASP A 81 -0.83 2.41 8.59
C ASP A 81 -0.70 1.16 7.70
N GLY A 82 -0.35 1.37 6.44
CA GLY A 82 -0.32 0.36 5.40
C GLY A 82 1.03 0.29 4.68
N TYR A 83 1.06 -0.53 3.65
CA TYR A 83 2.24 -0.77 2.83
C TYR A 83 1.82 -0.86 1.35
N LEU A 84 2.77 -0.79 0.43
CA LEU A 84 2.52 -1.23 -0.94
C LEU A 84 2.00 -2.68 -0.93
N ALA A 85 1.02 -2.97 -1.78
CA ALA A 85 0.26 -4.20 -1.70
C ALA A 85 1.14 -5.46 -1.78
N SER A 86 1.05 -6.31 -0.76
CA SER A 86 1.45 -7.71 -0.82
C SER A 86 0.35 -8.57 -1.43
N ILE A 87 0.72 -9.64 -2.13
CA ILE A 87 -0.23 -10.53 -2.84
C ILE A 87 0.06 -11.99 -2.48
N ASP A 88 -0.92 -12.68 -1.90
CA ASP A 88 -0.80 -14.04 -1.36
C ASP A 88 -1.42 -15.13 -2.24
N SER A 89 -2.17 -14.75 -3.27
CA SER A 89 -2.90 -15.69 -4.11
C SER A 89 -3.30 -15.09 -5.46
N GLN A 90 -3.58 -15.96 -6.44
CA GLN A 90 -4.08 -15.54 -7.75
C GLN A 90 -5.35 -14.68 -7.63
N ARG A 91 -6.28 -15.04 -6.73
CA ARG A 91 -7.51 -14.27 -6.52
C ARG A 91 -7.25 -12.87 -5.99
N GLU A 92 -6.22 -12.70 -5.16
CA GLU A 92 -5.80 -11.37 -4.69
C GLU A 92 -5.12 -10.59 -5.81
N ASN A 93 -4.27 -11.25 -6.62
CA ASN A 93 -3.67 -10.64 -7.80
C ASN A 93 -4.73 -10.08 -8.75
N ASP A 94 -5.73 -10.89 -9.09
CA ASP A 94 -6.84 -10.49 -9.97
C ASP A 94 -7.69 -9.38 -9.37
N PHE A 95 -7.80 -9.32 -8.04
CA PHE A 95 -8.50 -8.25 -7.35
C PHE A 95 -7.70 -6.94 -7.43
N VAL A 96 -6.39 -6.97 -7.14
CA VAL A 96 -5.50 -5.80 -7.24
C VAL A 96 -5.45 -5.27 -8.67
N ASP A 97 -5.34 -6.16 -9.66
CA ASP A 97 -5.36 -5.79 -11.09
C ASP A 97 -6.65 -5.05 -11.51
N LYS A 98 -7.79 -5.40 -10.90
CA LYS A 98 -9.08 -4.72 -11.16
C LYS A 98 -9.21 -3.33 -10.52
N LEU A 99 -8.38 -3.00 -9.53
CA LEU A 99 -8.44 -1.70 -8.85
C LEU A 99 -7.86 -0.57 -9.70
N ARG A 100 -6.84 -0.90 -10.49
CA ARG A 100 -6.12 0.07 -11.31
C ARG A 100 -6.88 0.43 -12.58
N LYS A 101 -6.43 1.51 -13.20
CA LYS A 101 -6.79 1.87 -14.58
C LYS A 101 -5.87 1.11 -15.55
N ARG A 102 -5.71 1.62 -16.77
CA ARG A 102 -4.93 1.01 -17.86
C ARG A 102 -3.43 1.34 -17.78
N ASN A 103 -2.84 1.18 -16.60
CA ASN A 103 -1.45 1.60 -16.31
C ASN A 103 -0.70 0.54 -15.47
N ASP A 104 0.63 0.57 -15.54
CA ASP A 104 1.48 -0.19 -14.63
C ASP A 104 1.32 0.35 -13.19
N ILE A 105 1.47 -0.56 -12.22
CA ILE A 105 1.38 -0.19 -10.80
C ILE A 105 2.52 -0.81 -10.00
N TRP A 106 3.05 -0.07 -9.03
CA TRP A 106 3.90 -0.62 -7.99
C TRP A 106 3.13 -1.55 -7.07
N ILE A 107 3.78 -2.66 -6.73
CA ILE A 107 3.39 -3.56 -5.63
C ILE A 107 4.55 -3.66 -4.63
N GLY A 108 4.28 -4.23 -3.46
CA GLY A 108 5.24 -4.27 -2.36
C GLY A 108 6.37 -5.30 -2.51
N PHE A 109 6.46 -5.98 -3.65
CA PHE A 109 7.46 -7.03 -3.86
C PHE A 109 8.80 -6.40 -4.23
N THR A 110 9.84 -6.67 -3.45
CA THR A 110 11.14 -6.01 -3.59
C THR A 110 12.27 -6.96 -3.21
N LYS A 111 13.45 -6.75 -3.80
CA LYS A 111 14.67 -7.51 -3.53
C LYS A 111 15.72 -6.54 -2.96
N PRO A 112 16.17 -6.73 -1.71
CA PRO A 112 17.31 -5.97 -1.19
C PRO A 112 18.61 -6.33 -1.93
N ARG A 113 19.59 -5.42 -1.95
CA ARG A 113 20.85 -5.44 -2.75
C ARG A 113 21.71 -6.73 -2.76
N ASN A 114 21.42 -7.74 -1.95
CA ASN A 114 22.06 -9.07 -1.96
C ASN A 114 21.10 -10.16 -1.41
N GLY A 115 19.80 -9.95 -1.54
CA GLY A 115 18.76 -10.77 -0.93
C GLY A 115 17.91 -11.50 -1.95
N TYR A 116 16.85 -12.12 -1.43
CA TYR A 116 15.77 -12.69 -2.21
C TYR A 116 14.60 -11.71 -2.28
N TYR A 117 13.74 -11.86 -3.27
CA TYR A 117 12.48 -11.11 -3.29
C TYR A 117 11.65 -11.42 -2.05
N GLN A 118 11.11 -10.36 -1.46
CA GLN A 118 10.31 -10.38 -0.25
C GLN A 118 9.26 -9.26 -0.32
N TRP A 119 8.20 -9.37 0.47
CA TRP A 119 7.24 -8.29 0.63
C TRP A 119 7.77 -7.22 1.58
N SER A 120 7.56 -5.94 1.23
CA SER A 120 7.96 -4.79 2.05
C SER A 120 7.22 -4.74 3.40
N ASP A 121 6.01 -5.28 3.45
CA ASP A 121 5.17 -5.43 4.65
C ASP A 121 5.54 -6.65 5.53
N LYS A 122 6.59 -7.40 5.15
CA LYS A 122 7.07 -8.62 5.81
C LYS A 122 6.10 -9.80 5.79
N SER A 123 5.09 -9.78 4.91
CA SER A 123 4.27 -10.96 4.63
C SER A 123 5.10 -12.10 4.03
N ASP A 124 4.65 -13.34 4.24
CA ASP A 124 5.26 -14.52 3.65
C ASP A 124 5.09 -14.55 2.12
N VAL A 125 6.11 -15.04 1.43
CA VAL A 125 6.09 -15.20 -0.03
C VAL A 125 5.49 -16.57 -0.40
N ASN A 126 4.15 -16.65 -0.44
CA ASN A 126 3.43 -17.88 -0.76
C ASN A 126 2.92 -17.95 -2.20
N PHE A 127 3.05 -16.85 -2.94
CA PHE A 127 2.55 -16.71 -4.31
C PHE A 127 3.46 -15.77 -5.09
N VAL A 128 3.72 -16.12 -6.35
CA VAL A 128 4.43 -15.27 -7.30
C VAL A 128 3.73 -15.32 -8.65
N ASN A 129 3.68 -14.19 -9.36
CA ASN A 129 3.03 -14.09 -10.67
C ASN A 129 3.93 -13.40 -11.71
N TRP A 130 5.22 -13.75 -11.71
CA TRP A 130 6.19 -13.24 -12.67
C TRP A 130 5.72 -13.44 -14.12
N GLY A 131 5.97 -12.42 -14.94
CA GLY A 131 5.80 -12.49 -16.39
C GLY A 131 6.80 -13.45 -17.04
N PRO A 132 6.60 -13.80 -18.32
CA PRO A 132 7.55 -14.59 -19.07
C PRO A 132 8.95 -13.97 -18.99
N THR A 133 9.96 -14.79 -18.69
CA THR A 133 11.38 -14.39 -18.52
C THR A 133 11.69 -13.47 -17.34
N GLN A 134 10.72 -13.14 -16.48
CA GLN A 134 10.92 -12.31 -15.30
C GLN A 134 11.19 -13.16 -14.03
N PRO A 135 11.90 -12.63 -13.02
CA PRO A 135 12.69 -11.39 -13.08
C PRO A 135 13.94 -11.57 -13.96
N ASN A 136 14.33 -10.55 -14.74
CA ASN A 136 15.46 -10.64 -15.68
C ASN A 136 16.60 -9.66 -15.39
N GLU A 137 16.45 -8.73 -14.45
CA GLU A 137 17.48 -7.75 -14.09
C GLU A 137 18.04 -8.03 -12.67
N PRO A 138 19.26 -8.59 -12.55
CA PRO A 138 19.81 -8.99 -11.27
C PRO A 138 20.06 -7.83 -10.31
N ASP A 139 20.24 -6.61 -10.82
CA ASP A 139 20.49 -5.38 -10.03
C ASP A 139 19.23 -4.53 -9.80
N VAL A 140 18.04 -5.03 -10.21
CA VAL A 140 16.77 -4.33 -10.02
C VAL A 140 16.01 -4.89 -8.83
N ASP A 141 15.51 -3.96 -8.01
CA ASP A 141 15.09 -4.23 -6.65
C ASP A 141 13.58 -4.03 -6.41
N CYS A 142 12.82 -3.51 -7.37
CA CYS A 142 11.39 -3.21 -7.22
C CYS A 142 10.53 -3.93 -8.27
N THR A 143 9.22 -4.02 -8.02
CA THR A 143 8.31 -4.82 -8.85
C THR A 143 7.08 -4.02 -9.24
N ILE A 144 6.77 -4.03 -10.53
CA ILE A 144 5.48 -3.56 -11.06
C ILE A 144 4.58 -4.74 -11.36
N MET A 145 3.27 -4.53 -11.26
CA MET A 145 2.28 -5.31 -11.99
C MET A 145 2.07 -4.64 -13.35
N ALA A 146 2.40 -5.35 -14.43
CA ALA A 146 2.39 -4.83 -15.79
C ALA A 146 0.97 -4.74 -16.36
N TYR A 147 0.67 -3.68 -17.10
CA TYR A 147 -0.52 -3.49 -17.94
C TYR A 147 -0.07 -3.44 -19.40
N SER A 148 0.03 -4.61 -20.03
CA SER A 148 0.38 -4.74 -21.44
C SER A 148 -0.53 -5.76 -22.10
N LYS A 149 -0.54 -5.79 -23.45
CA LYS A 149 -1.41 -6.70 -24.21
C LYS A 149 -1.25 -8.17 -23.80
N ASP A 150 -0.02 -8.60 -23.50
CA ASP A 150 0.31 -10.00 -23.27
C ASP A 150 0.62 -10.30 -21.79
N ASP A 151 0.96 -9.28 -20.98
CA ASP A 151 1.41 -9.44 -19.58
C ASP A 151 0.50 -8.73 -18.56
N THR A 152 -0.74 -8.37 -18.92
CA THR A 152 -1.68 -7.75 -17.96
C THR A 152 -1.81 -8.61 -16.70
N GLY A 153 -1.51 -8.00 -15.55
CA GLY A 153 -1.60 -8.63 -14.23
C GLY A 153 -0.39 -9.46 -13.84
N LYS A 154 0.61 -9.63 -14.73
CA LYS A 154 1.91 -10.27 -14.45
C LYS A 154 2.88 -9.29 -13.81
N TRP A 155 3.88 -9.82 -13.12
CA TRP A 155 4.87 -9.03 -12.40
C TRP A 155 6.16 -8.93 -13.18
N HIS A 156 6.73 -7.73 -13.21
CA HIS A 156 8.00 -7.45 -13.86
C HIS A 156 8.90 -6.74 -12.85
N ASP A 157 10.19 -7.09 -12.83
CA ASP A 157 11.15 -6.31 -12.08
C ASP A 157 11.40 -4.97 -12.81
N TYR A 158 11.42 -3.89 -12.03
CA TYR A 158 11.55 -2.54 -12.56
C TYR A 158 12.37 -1.67 -11.61
N SER A 159 13.28 -0.86 -12.15
CA SER A 159 14.21 -0.07 -11.33
C SER A 159 13.44 0.83 -10.37
N CYS A 160 13.73 0.73 -9.07
CA CYS A 160 13.10 1.57 -8.02
C CYS A 160 13.29 3.07 -8.31
N ASN A 161 14.40 3.41 -8.97
CA ASN A 161 14.81 4.74 -9.41
C ASN A 161 14.73 4.87 -10.94
N ALA A 162 13.82 4.14 -11.58
CA ALA A 162 13.58 4.25 -13.01
C ALA A 162 13.29 5.70 -13.40
N LYS A 163 13.52 6.05 -14.66
CA LYS A 163 13.26 7.42 -15.15
C LYS A 163 11.80 7.83 -15.07
N LEU A 164 10.89 6.86 -15.09
CA LEU A 164 9.45 7.10 -15.04
C LEU A 164 8.88 6.52 -13.75
N PRO A 165 8.23 7.35 -12.90
CA PRO A 165 7.48 6.88 -11.75
C PRO A 165 6.26 6.05 -12.18
N GLN A 166 5.63 5.35 -11.25
CA GLN A 166 4.44 4.54 -11.53
C GLN A 166 3.31 4.85 -10.54
N TYR A 167 2.09 4.53 -10.95
CA TYR A 167 0.95 4.44 -10.04
C TYR A 167 1.14 3.31 -9.03
N PHE A 168 0.29 3.21 -8.01
CA PHE A 168 0.49 2.20 -6.98
C PHE A 168 -0.79 1.80 -6.26
N VAL A 169 -0.74 0.67 -5.56
CA VAL A 169 -1.81 0.18 -4.69
C VAL A 169 -1.27 0.01 -3.29
N CYS A 170 -1.93 0.66 -2.32
CA CYS A 170 -1.68 0.43 -0.89
C CYS A 170 -2.58 -0.67 -0.35
N LYS A 171 -2.10 -1.38 0.68
CA LYS A 171 -2.81 -2.40 1.46
C LYS A 171 -2.66 -2.08 2.95
N THR A 172 -3.76 -2.13 3.70
CA THR A 172 -3.78 -1.93 5.16
C THR A 172 -4.73 -2.91 5.86
N LYS A 173 -4.55 -3.10 7.16
CA LYS A 173 -5.37 -3.96 8.03
C LYS A 173 -5.97 -3.12 9.17
N ILE A 174 -7.16 -3.51 9.64
CA ILE A 174 -7.81 -2.96 10.85
C ILE A 174 -7.65 -3.96 11.99
#